data_AF-A0A831XK64-F1
#
_entry.id   AF-A0A831XK64-F1
#
_cell.length_a   1.000
_cell.length_b   1.000
_cell.length_c   1.000
_cell.angle_alpha   90.00
_cell.angle_beta   90.00
_cell.angle_gamma   90.00
#
_symmetry.space_group_name_H-M   'P 1'
#
loop_
_entity.id
_entity.type
_entity.pdbx_description
1 polymer ?
#
loop_
_entity_poly.entity_id
_entity_poly.type
_entity_poly.pdbx_seq_one_letter_code
_entity_poly.pdbx_strand_id
1 'polypeptide(L)' 'MQLHPWIDCLHAKDRKLHVDRGVAAGQGDLDYDAFVTLAAKYTPHAPFILEYVGPKDYQQALALVQTAIRRM' A
#
# COMPACT_ATOMS: atom_id res chain seq x y z
N MET A 1 -9.70 14.79 -13.72
CA MET A 1 -8.62 13.92 -14.25
C MET A 1 -7.59 13.78 -13.14
N GLN A 2 -7.45 12.59 -12.55
CA GLN A 2 -6.41 12.35 -11.54
C GLN A 2 -5.02 12.46 -12.16
N LEU A 3 -4.01 12.72 -11.34
CA LEU A 3 -2.63 12.99 -11.73
C LEU A 3 -1.90 11.81 -12.41
N HIS A 4 -2.59 10.77 -12.92
CA HIS A 4 -2.00 9.51 -13.39
C HIS A 4 -0.70 9.57 -14.18
N PRO A 5 -0.61 10.32 -15.29
CA PRO A 5 0.62 10.35 -16.06
C PRO A 5 1.77 11.07 -15.34
N TRP A 6 1.50 11.72 -14.20
CA TRP A 6 2.44 12.46 -13.38
C TRP A 6 2.71 11.80 -12.02
N ILE A 7 2.17 10.59 -11.78
CA ILE A 7 2.46 9.85 -10.55
C ILE A 7 3.72 9.01 -10.78
N ASP A 8 4.85 9.52 -10.32
CA ASP A 8 6.14 8.84 -10.45
C ASP A 8 6.41 7.83 -9.31
N CYS A 9 5.69 7.93 -8.20
CA CYS A 9 5.77 6.96 -7.08
C CYS A 9 4.50 6.98 -6.22
N LEU A 10 4.23 5.87 -5.52
CA LEU A 10 3.19 5.79 -4.50
C LEU A 10 3.80 5.34 -3.18
N HIS A 11 3.59 6.15 -2.14
CA HIS A 11 3.91 5.78 -0.76
C HIS A 11 2.67 5.17 -0.11
N ALA A 12 2.71 3.88 0.14
CA ALA A 12 1.66 3.13 0.81
C ALA A 12 1.86 3.20 2.33
N LYS A 13 1.09 4.10 2.96
CA LYS A 13 1.03 4.28 4.41
C LYS A 13 -0.29 3.71 4.93
N ASP A 14 -0.22 2.92 5.99
CA ASP A 14 -1.41 2.41 6.68
C ASP A 14 -1.60 3.14 8.02
N ARG A 15 -2.84 3.27 8.46
CA ARG A 15 -3.21 3.89 9.74
C ARG A 15 -4.59 3.43 10.20
N LYS A 16 -4.83 3.55 11.51
CA LYS A 16 -6.18 3.42 12.07
C LYS A 16 -7.01 4.67 11.80
N LEU A 17 -8.33 4.50 11.69
CA LEU A 17 -9.26 5.61 11.58
C LEU A 17 -9.13 6.52 12.82
N HIS A 18 -9.15 7.84 12.59
CA HIS A 18 -8.99 8.86 13.64
C HIS A 18 -7.64 8.90 14.37
N VAL A 19 -6.60 8.25 13.83
CA VAL A 19 -5.24 8.32 14.37
C VAL A 19 -4.30 8.93 13.35
N ASP A 20 -3.48 9.89 13.79
CA ASP A 20 -2.51 10.58 12.91
C ASP A 20 -1.29 9.71 12.60
N ARG A 21 -0.89 8.87 13.57
CA ARG A 21 0.30 8.03 13.47
C ARG A 21 0.07 6.85 12.52
N GLY A 22 1.01 6.67 11.58
CA GLY A 22 1.04 5.50 10.71
C GLY A 22 1.49 4.22 11.43
N VAL A 23 1.09 3.09 10.87
CA VAL A 23 1.42 1.72 11.32
C VAL A 23 1.89 0.89 10.13
N ALA A 24 2.47 -0.27 10.41
CA ALA A 24 2.88 -1.18 9.36
C ALA A 24 1.68 -1.67 8.53
N ALA A 25 1.94 -2.03 7.27
CA ALA A 25 0.93 -2.48 6.32
C ALA A 25 0.04 -3.61 6.87
N GLY A 26 -1.28 -3.42 6.86
CA GLY A 26 -2.27 -4.39 7.35
C GLY A 26 -2.53 -4.32 8.85
N GLN A 27 -1.85 -3.42 9.57
CA GLN A 27 -2.16 -3.14 10.98
C GLN A 27 -3.11 -1.95 11.13
N GLY A 28 -3.33 -1.17 10.07
CA GLY A 28 -4.31 -0.09 10.06
C GLY A 28 -5.68 -0.58 9.58
N ASP A 29 -6.43 0.31 8.95
CA ASP A 29 -7.79 0.04 8.48
C ASP A 29 -7.91 0.15 6.94
N LEU A 30 -6.78 0.24 6.24
CA LEU A 30 -6.76 0.36 4.79
C LEU A 30 -7.09 -0.98 4.13
N ASP A 31 -8.00 -0.96 3.15
CA ASP A 31 -8.30 -2.14 2.31
C ASP A 31 -7.19 -2.35 1.28
N TYR A 32 -6.30 -3.32 1.57
CA TYR A 32 -5.15 -3.60 0.73
C TYR A 32 -5.50 -4.24 -0.61
N ASP A 33 -6.59 -5.02 -0.69
CA ASP A 33 -7.00 -5.65 -1.94
C ASP A 33 -7.47 -4.55 -2.92
N ALA A 34 -8.28 -3.61 -2.44
CA ALA A 34 -8.67 -2.44 -3.24
C ALA A 34 -7.47 -1.54 -3.58
N PHE A 35 -6.59 -1.26 -2.61
CA PHE A 35 -5.48 -0.31 -2.81
C PHE A 35 -4.46 -0.81 -3.82
N VAL A 36 -4.05 -2.07 -3.72
CA VAL A 36 -3.11 -2.69 -4.66
C VAL A 36 -3.74 -2.79 -6.06
N THR A 37 -5.01 -3.17 -6.15
CA THR A 37 -5.74 -3.25 -7.44
C THR A 37 -5.81 -1.89 -8.12
N LEU A 38 -6.12 -0.84 -7.37
CA LEU A 38 -6.16 0.52 -7.89
C LEU A 38 -4.76 0.97 -8.30
N ALA A 39 -3.73 0.81 -7.48
CA ALA A 39 -2.36 1.17 -7.82
C ALA A 39 -1.88 0.48 -9.12
N ALA A 40 -2.15 -0.82 -9.27
CA ALA A 40 -1.80 -1.57 -10.48
C ALA A 40 -2.55 -1.06 -11.73
N LYS A 41 -3.85 -0.77 -11.60
CA LYS A 41 -4.67 -0.28 -12.72
C LYS A 41 -4.21 1.07 -13.25
N TYR A 42 -3.75 1.92 -12.35
CA TYR A 42 -3.71 3.35 -12.56
C TYR A 42 -2.29 3.92 -12.62
N THR A 43 -1.36 3.28 -11.93
CA THR A 43 0.05 3.64 -11.90
C THR A 43 0.94 2.40 -12.02
N PRO A 44 0.77 1.56 -13.07
CA PRO A 44 1.51 0.29 -13.18
C PRO A 44 3.03 0.47 -13.31
N HIS A 45 3.48 1.65 -13.72
CA HIS A 45 4.89 2.00 -13.88
C HIS A 45 5.51 2.56 -12.59
N ALA A 46 4.69 3.02 -11.64
CA ALA A 46 5.17 3.70 -10.45
C ALA A 46 5.54 2.67 -9.36
N PRO A 47 6.70 2.82 -8.67
CA PRO A 47 7.02 2.01 -7.51
C PRO A 47 5.99 2.21 -6.39
N PHE A 48 5.57 1.10 -5.79
CA PHE A 48 4.66 1.04 -4.65
C PHE A 48 5.46 0.81 -3.36
N ILE A 49 5.80 1.89 -2.65
CA ILE A 49 6.74 1.91 -1.54
C ILE A 49 5.98 1.78 -0.23
N LEU A 50 6.23 0.71 0.53
CA LEU A 50 5.62 0.52 1.86
C LEU A 50 6.32 1.39 2.91
N GLU A 51 5.54 2.14 3.68
CA GLU A 51 6.03 2.93 4.81
C GLU A 51 5.67 2.33 6.17
N TYR A 52 6.40 2.73 7.22
CA TYR A 52 6.29 2.19 8.58
C TYR A 52 6.55 0.69 8.70
N VAL A 53 7.19 0.09 7.70
CA VAL A 53 7.63 -1.30 7.72
C VAL A 53 9.08 -1.36 8.20
N GLY A 54 9.31 -2.09 9.27
CA GLY A 54 10.64 -2.38 9.81
C GLY A 54 10.94 -3.89 9.85
N PRO A 55 12.10 -4.29 10.40
CA PRO A 55 12.49 -5.70 10.46
C PRO A 55 11.48 -6.63 11.15
N LYS A 56 10.68 -6.10 12.09
CA LYS A 56 9.66 -6.86 12.83
C LYS A 56 8.43 -7.19 11.99
N ASP A 57 8.08 -6.32 11.03
CA ASP A 57 6.81 -6.38 10.31
C ASP A 57 7.01 -6.67 8.81
N TYR A 58 8.26 -6.65 8.33
CA TYR A 58 8.61 -6.83 6.92
C TYR A 58 7.98 -8.08 6.28
N GLN A 59 8.10 -9.25 6.92
CA GLN A 59 7.58 -10.49 6.36
C GLN A 59 6.06 -10.47 6.26
N GLN A 60 5.38 -9.91 7.26
CA GLN A 60 3.93 -9.79 7.27
C GLN A 60 3.46 -8.80 6.20
N ALA A 61 4.08 -7.64 6.10
CA ALA A 61 3.79 -6.63 5.09
C ALA A 61 3.99 -7.17 3.66
N LEU A 62 5.09 -7.89 3.43
CA LEU A 62 5.37 -8.55 2.15
C LEU A 62 4.29 -9.60 1.80
N ALA A 63 3.94 -10.46 2.76
CA ALA A 63 2.93 -11.49 2.56
C ALA A 63 1.55 -10.90 2.24
N LEU A 64 1.17 -9.79 2.90
CA LEU A 64 -0.07 -9.07 2.63
C LEU A 64 -0.14 -8.57 1.19
N VAL A 65 0.88 -7.84 0.75
CA VAL A 65 0.92 -7.28 -0.62
C VAL A 65 0.95 -8.39 -1.66
N GLN A 66 1.76 -9.43 -1.47
CA GLN A 66 1.78 -10.58 -2.39
C GLN A 66 0.42 -11.27 -2.48
N THR A 67 -0.30 -11.33 -1.36
CA THR A 67 -1.64 -11.93 -1.33
C THR A 67 -2.65 -11.07 -2.06
N ALA A 68 -2.62 -9.76 -1.87
CA ALA A 68 -3.46 -8.82 -2.61
C ALA A 68 -3.19 -8.90 -4.13
N ILE A 69 -1.92 -8.95 -4.54
CA ILE A 69 -1.53 -9.13 -5.95
C ILE A 69 -2.09 -10.44 -6.52
N ARG A 70 -2.09 -11.54 -5.75
CA ARG A 70 -2.62 -12.84 -6.20
C ARG A 70 -4.14 -12.88 -6.31
N ARG A 71 -4.86 -11.95 -5.67
CA ARG A 71 -6.33 -11.88 -5.65
C ARG A 71 -6.91 -10.92 -6.68
N MET A 72 -6.07 -10.02 -7.22
CA MET A 72 -6.39 -9.13 -8.33
C MET A 72 -6.61 -9.92 -9.63
#